data_AF-A0A067TDK6-F1
#
_entry.id   AF-A0A067TDK6-F1
#
_cell.length_a   1.000
_cell.length_b   1.000
_cell.length_c   1.000
_cell.angle_alpha   90.00
_cell.angle_beta   90.00
_cell.angle_gamma   90.00
#
_symmetry.space_group_name_H-M   'P 1'
#
loop_
_entity.id
_entity.type
_entity.pdbx_description
1 polymer ?
#
loop_
_entity_poly.entity_id
_entity_poly.type
_entity_poly.pdbx_seq_one_letter_code
_entity_poly.pdbx_strand_id
1 'polypeptide(L)'
;MVNSELRWHPKITPYRLTVLATTISLGTAKAVSTQMDRIFIQTTFEWVSGTVIFLMLFIVSPYDSEADAPRYLSWFFKPDCMDVVWHLLAVTFSIPRPNYCLDERNHTFRTAYLPITSYRILVSSSLVAFGVTKATFGYLGASTAATWTDWVFGVVATSIFYLLGLYENNSLNLWPAFFADDQRHYLRSASHVTAYTAGISLSVTWILYWKGVLQRTWLNTAFIPLTLKPDAHHTFFEKVFSIAVELFPLELIALSIALGIVGLAFVLYFFAISGSLRVMARPFRAVRARIFGGVLPLFSGDAAADGSISFLGIPNRYIERSKSPQSFLYLVSINHSILL
;
A
#
# COMPACT_ATOMS: atom_id res chain seq x y z
N MET A 1 43.81 -9.49 16.80
CA MET A 1 42.97 -10.37 15.97
C MET A 1 41.62 -9.70 15.83
N VAL A 2 41.36 -9.11 14.65
CA VAL A 2 40.06 -8.54 14.34
C VAL A 2 39.13 -9.72 14.12
N ASN A 3 38.13 -9.91 14.98
CA ASN A 3 37.02 -10.82 14.69
C ASN A 3 36.38 -10.26 13.42
N SER A 4 36.73 -10.81 12.26
CA SER A 4 36.03 -10.52 11.02
C SER A 4 34.58 -10.88 11.27
N GLU A 5 33.74 -9.86 11.46
CA GLU A 5 32.33 -10.01 11.77
C GLU A 5 31.71 -10.91 10.70
N LEU A 6 31.39 -12.14 11.08
CA LEU A 6 30.73 -13.10 10.20
C LEU A 6 29.44 -12.47 9.71
N ARG A 7 29.36 -12.22 8.40
CA ARG A 7 28.12 -11.73 7.79
C ARG A 7 27.10 -12.85 7.81
N TRP A 8 25.90 -12.54 8.28
CA TRP A 8 24.78 -13.47 8.23
C TRP A 8 24.00 -13.26 6.93
N HIS A 9 23.61 -14.38 6.30
CA HIS A 9 22.78 -14.37 5.11
C HIS A 9 21.67 -15.42 5.26
N PRO A 10 20.44 -15.12 4.80
CA PRO A 10 19.36 -16.09 4.86
C PRO A 10 19.67 -17.27 3.94
N LYS A 11 19.39 -18.47 4.43
CA LYS A 11 19.55 -19.69 3.63
C LYS A 11 18.53 -19.71 2.49
N ILE A 12 18.99 -19.99 1.27
CA ILE A 12 18.09 -20.13 0.12
C ILE A 12 17.88 -21.62 -0.12
N THR A 13 16.86 -22.18 0.51
CA THR A 13 16.52 -23.61 0.34
C THR A 13 15.84 -23.85 -1.00
N PRO A 14 15.86 -25.09 -1.54
CA PRO A 14 15.08 -25.45 -2.72
C PRO A 14 13.59 -25.10 -2.61
N TYR A 15 13.00 -25.23 -1.41
CA TYR A 15 11.65 -24.76 -1.13
C TYR A 15 11.49 -23.26 -1.37
N ARG A 16 12.32 -22.43 -0.72
CA ARG A 16 12.25 -20.96 -0.85
C ARG A 16 12.48 -20.51 -2.29
N LEU A 17 13.41 -21.16 -2.99
CA LEU A 17 13.65 -20.94 -4.42
C LEU A 17 12.43 -21.33 -5.26
N THR A 18 11.76 -22.44 -4.95
CA THR A 18 10.54 -22.88 -5.63
C THR A 18 9.40 -21.87 -5.41
N VAL A 19 9.21 -21.35 -4.20
CA VAL A 19 8.21 -20.32 -3.90
C VAL A 19 8.46 -19.06 -4.74
N LEU A 20 9.71 -18.60 -4.82
CA LEU A 20 10.09 -17.44 -5.64
C LEU A 20 9.92 -17.73 -7.14
N ALA A 21 10.43 -18.85 -7.61
CA ALA A 21 10.39 -19.23 -9.02
C ALA A 21 8.95 -19.44 -9.51
N THR A 22 8.08 -20.05 -8.71
CA THR A 22 6.65 -20.22 -9.04
C THR A 22 5.94 -18.88 -9.08
N THR A 23 6.16 -18.00 -8.10
CA THR A 23 5.61 -16.63 -8.10
C THR A 23 6.01 -15.86 -9.36
N ILE A 24 7.30 -15.87 -9.72
CA ILE A 24 7.81 -15.15 -10.89
C ILE A 24 7.32 -15.76 -12.20
N SER A 25 7.40 -17.08 -12.35
CA SER A 25 7.01 -17.78 -13.58
C SER A 25 5.51 -17.68 -13.83
N LEU A 26 4.66 -17.91 -12.82
CA LEU A 26 3.21 -17.85 -12.96
C LEU A 26 2.72 -16.41 -13.17
N GLY A 27 3.28 -15.45 -12.43
CA GLY A 27 2.94 -14.05 -12.64
C GLY A 27 3.36 -13.55 -14.03
N THR A 28 4.53 -13.95 -14.52
CA THR A 28 4.99 -13.59 -15.88
C THR A 28 4.18 -14.30 -16.96
N ALA A 29 3.91 -15.60 -16.81
CA ALA A 29 3.07 -16.36 -17.73
C ALA A 29 1.65 -15.77 -17.82
N LYS A 30 1.10 -15.32 -16.68
CA LYS A 30 -0.16 -14.59 -16.62
C LYS A 30 -0.10 -13.29 -17.42
N ALA A 31 0.89 -12.43 -17.16
CA ALA A 31 1.03 -11.15 -17.86
C ALA A 31 1.17 -11.31 -19.38
N VAL A 32 1.95 -12.30 -19.82
CA VAL A 32 2.10 -12.64 -21.25
C VAL A 32 0.78 -13.16 -21.83
N SER A 33 0.05 -14.01 -21.10
CA SER A 33 -1.25 -14.55 -21.55
C SER A 33 -2.30 -13.45 -21.68
N THR A 34 -2.30 -12.46 -20.78
CA THR A 34 -3.19 -11.30 -20.86
C THR A 34 -2.91 -10.45 -22.10
N GLN A 35 -1.64 -10.30 -22.49
CA GLN A 35 -1.28 -9.58 -23.72
C GLN A 35 -1.69 -10.31 -25.01
N MET A 36 -1.93 -11.62 -24.94
CA MET A 36 -2.39 -12.42 -26.08
C MET A 36 -3.93 -12.49 -26.19
N ASP A 37 -4.67 -11.70 -25.39
CA ASP A 37 -6.14 -11.69 -25.31
C ASP A 37 -6.78 -13.07 -25.04
N ARG A 38 -6.04 -14.00 -24.39
CA ARG A 38 -6.53 -15.35 -24.05
C ARG A 38 -7.14 -15.39 -22.66
N ILE A 39 -8.34 -14.83 -22.53
CA ILE A 39 -9.05 -14.65 -21.24
C ILE A 39 -9.17 -15.95 -20.45
N PHE A 40 -9.54 -17.07 -21.09
CA PHE A 40 -9.72 -18.35 -20.41
C PHE A 40 -8.44 -18.87 -19.75
N ILE A 41 -7.30 -18.74 -20.43
CA ILE A 41 -6.00 -19.21 -19.93
C ILE A 41 -5.59 -18.42 -18.69
N GLN A 42 -5.82 -17.11 -18.69
CA GLN A 42 -5.52 -16.25 -17.55
C GLN A 42 -6.30 -16.68 -16.30
N THR A 43 -7.62 -16.90 -16.42
CA THR A 43 -8.44 -17.34 -15.28
C THR A 43 -7.99 -18.70 -14.76
N THR A 44 -7.65 -19.64 -15.64
CA THR A 44 -7.11 -20.94 -15.21
C THR A 44 -5.78 -20.77 -14.46
N PHE A 45 -4.87 -19.93 -14.94
CA PHE A 45 -3.63 -19.64 -14.22
C PHE A 45 -3.91 -19.05 -12.83
N GLU A 46 -4.83 -18.09 -12.72
CA GLU A 46 -5.19 -17.50 -11.42
C GLU A 46 -5.65 -18.55 -10.41
N TRP A 47 -6.53 -19.47 -10.82
CA TRP A 47 -7.04 -20.52 -9.93
C TRP A 47 -5.97 -21.56 -9.58
N VAL A 48 -5.23 -22.04 -10.58
CA VAL A 48 -4.20 -23.07 -10.36
C VAL A 48 -3.05 -22.51 -9.53
N SER A 49 -2.55 -21.31 -9.85
CA SER A 49 -1.46 -20.68 -9.11
C SER A 49 -1.90 -20.24 -7.73
N GLY A 50 -3.03 -19.51 -7.65
CA GLY A 50 -3.47 -18.84 -6.45
C GLY A 50 -4.09 -19.78 -5.42
N THR A 51 -4.73 -20.87 -5.86
CA THR A 51 -5.36 -21.82 -4.94
C THR A 51 -4.54 -23.07 -4.79
N VAL A 52 -4.28 -23.81 -5.88
CA VAL A 52 -3.69 -25.16 -5.77
C VAL A 52 -2.21 -25.09 -5.36
N ILE A 53 -1.41 -24.34 -6.10
CA ILE A 53 0.04 -24.25 -5.85
C ILE A 53 0.30 -23.53 -4.52
N PHE A 54 -0.37 -22.40 -4.28
CA PHE A 54 -0.23 -21.68 -3.02
C PHE A 54 -0.63 -22.53 -1.80
N LEU A 55 -1.76 -23.25 -1.86
CA LEU A 55 -2.19 -24.11 -0.76
C LEU A 55 -1.18 -25.24 -0.50
N MET A 56 -0.66 -25.87 -1.56
CA MET A 56 0.38 -26.89 -1.42
C MET A 56 1.64 -26.31 -0.75
N LEU A 57 2.13 -25.16 -1.23
CA LEU A 57 3.29 -24.48 -0.64
C LEU A 57 3.04 -24.03 0.80
N PHE A 58 1.81 -23.62 1.12
CA PHE A 58 1.40 -23.21 2.45
C PHE A 58 1.36 -24.40 3.42
N ILE A 59 0.78 -25.53 3.01
CA ILE A 59 0.76 -26.77 3.81
C ILE A 59 2.18 -27.26 4.11
N VAL A 60 3.08 -27.09 3.15
CA VAL A 60 4.49 -27.51 3.24
C VAL A 60 5.36 -26.50 4.01
N SER A 61 4.91 -25.25 4.18
CA SER A 61 5.66 -24.16 4.81
C SER A 61 6.11 -24.41 6.25
N PRO A 62 5.35 -25.07 7.14
CA PRO A 62 5.79 -25.29 8.53
C PRO A 62 7.10 -26.11 8.62
N TYR A 63 7.33 -27.00 7.66
CA TYR A 63 8.55 -27.81 7.59
C TYR A 63 9.81 -27.01 7.23
N ASP A 64 9.69 -25.76 6.76
CA ASP A 64 10.85 -24.88 6.53
C ASP A 64 11.44 -24.37 7.85
N SER A 65 10.61 -24.22 8.89
CA SER A 65 11.01 -23.72 10.21
C SER A 65 11.32 -24.81 11.23
N GLU A 66 10.80 -26.02 11.04
CA GLU A 66 10.97 -27.11 12.00
C GLU A 66 12.20 -27.97 11.68
N ALA A 67 12.99 -28.28 12.71
CA ALA A 67 14.15 -29.15 12.60
C ALA A 67 13.78 -30.59 12.16
N ASP A 68 12.50 -30.96 12.27
CA ASP A 68 11.98 -32.32 12.13
C ASP A 68 11.18 -32.54 10.82
N ALA A 69 11.58 -31.88 9.72
CA ALA A 69 11.04 -32.21 8.40
C ALA A 69 11.20 -33.73 8.13
N PRO A 70 10.16 -34.41 7.61
CA PRO A 70 10.21 -35.84 7.33
C PRO A 70 11.43 -36.20 6.48
N ARG A 71 12.06 -37.36 6.75
CA ARG A 71 13.32 -37.75 6.07
C ARG A 71 13.22 -37.66 4.54
N TYR A 72 12.07 -38.01 3.98
CA TYR A 72 11.80 -37.96 2.54
C TYR A 72 11.63 -36.53 1.96
N LEU A 73 11.33 -35.51 2.78
CA LEU A 73 11.27 -34.10 2.38
C LEU A 73 12.54 -33.31 2.75
N SER A 74 13.45 -33.91 3.52
CA SER A 74 14.64 -33.22 3.99
C SER A 74 15.52 -32.63 2.88
N TRP A 75 15.52 -33.25 1.69
CA TRP A 75 16.24 -32.73 0.52
C TRP A 75 15.71 -31.39 0.01
N PHE A 76 14.46 -31.03 0.34
CA PHE A 76 13.81 -29.81 -0.13
C PHE A 76 14.08 -28.60 0.78
N PHE A 77 14.38 -28.84 2.06
CA PHE A 77 14.58 -27.80 3.08
C PHE A 77 16.02 -27.71 3.62
N LYS A 78 16.78 -28.82 3.61
CA LYS A 78 18.13 -28.84 4.21
C LYS A 78 19.24 -28.30 3.32
N PRO A 79 19.28 -28.49 2.00
CA PRO A 79 20.34 -27.94 1.18
C PRO A 79 20.26 -26.42 1.09
N ASP A 80 21.40 -25.73 1.07
CA ASP A 80 21.49 -24.32 0.69
C ASP A 80 21.81 -24.24 -0.81
N CYS A 81 20.91 -23.68 -1.62
CA CYS A 81 21.13 -23.51 -3.06
C CYS A 81 22.34 -22.62 -3.35
N MET A 82 22.74 -21.75 -2.41
CA MET A 82 23.96 -20.94 -2.57
C MET A 82 25.22 -21.80 -2.63
N ASP A 83 25.24 -23.00 -2.03
CA ASP A 83 26.38 -23.92 -2.13
C ASP A 83 26.66 -24.30 -3.59
N VAL A 84 25.60 -24.55 -4.37
CA VAL A 84 25.69 -24.88 -5.79
C VAL A 84 26.20 -23.69 -6.59
N VAL A 85 25.68 -22.49 -6.32
CA VAL A 85 26.11 -21.26 -6.99
C VAL A 85 27.59 -20.97 -6.71
N TRP A 86 28.02 -21.06 -5.44
CA TRP A 86 29.41 -20.88 -5.07
C TRP A 86 30.31 -21.95 -5.65
N HIS A 87 29.86 -23.21 -5.73
CA HIS A 87 30.61 -24.27 -6.38
C HIS A 87 30.82 -23.97 -7.87
N LEU A 88 29.78 -23.53 -8.58
CA LEU A 88 29.86 -23.12 -9.98
C LEU A 88 30.79 -21.91 -10.17
N LEU A 89 30.71 -20.91 -9.28
CA LEU A 89 31.58 -19.73 -9.30
C LEU A 89 33.04 -20.09 -9.01
N ALA A 90 33.29 -21.01 -8.08
CA ALA A 90 34.63 -21.49 -7.77
C ALA A 90 35.23 -22.26 -8.95
N VAL A 91 34.45 -23.13 -9.61
CA VAL A 91 34.91 -23.88 -10.78
C VAL A 91 35.11 -22.97 -12.00
N THR A 92 34.19 -22.04 -12.25
CA THR A 92 34.19 -21.23 -13.48
C THR A 92 35.10 -20.01 -13.38
N PHE A 93 35.14 -19.35 -12.21
CA PHE A 93 35.82 -18.06 -12.02
C PHE A 93 36.90 -18.10 -10.93
N SER A 94 37.13 -19.25 -10.28
CA SER A 94 38.10 -19.38 -9.16
C SER A 94 37.84 -18.41 -8.00
N ILE A 95 36.58 -17.97 -7.82
CA ILE A 95 36.19 -17.12 -6.71
C ILE A 95 35.94 -18.01 -5.48
N PRO A 96 36.70 -17.86 -4.38
CA PRO A 96 36.50 -18.66 -3.18
C PRO A 96 35.18 -18.29 -2.50
N ARG A 97 34.53 -19.29 -1.89
CA ARG A 97 33.31 -19.10 -1.11
C ARG A 97 33.61 -18.23 0.12
N PRO A 98 32.85 -17.14 0.36
CA PRO A 98 32.99 -16.36 1.59
C PRO A 98 32.50 -17.14 2.81
N ASN A 99 33.11 -16.91 3.97
CA ASN A 99 32.64 -17.46 5.24
C ASN A 99 31.45 -16.62 5.72
N TYR A 100 30.25 -17.21 5.72
CA TYR A 100 29.03 -16.60 6.26
C TYR A 100 28.34 -17.54 7.25
N CYS A 101 27.63 -16.95 8.21
CA CYS A 101 26.84 -17.69 9.18
C CYS A 101 25.45 -18.00 8.57
N LEU A 102 25.05 -19.26 8.64
CA LEU A 102 23.76 -19.77 8.15
C LEU A 102 22.75 -20.05 9.27
N ASP A 103 23.14 -19.85 10.53
CA ASP A 103 22.31 -20.20 11.67
C ASP A 103 21.11 -19.27 11.74
N GLU A 104 19.92 -19.83 11.50
CA GLU A 104 18.65 -19.15 11.68
C GLU A 104 18.25 -19.17 13.16
N ARG A 105 17.60 -18.10 13.60
CA ARG A 105 17.14 -17.97 14.98
C ARG A 105 15.96 -18.91 15.19
N ASN A 106 16.13 -19.90 16.06
CA ASN A 106 15.00 -20.72 16.53
C ASN A 106 14.07 -19.84 17.37
N HIS A 107 12.99 -19.37 16.76
CA HIS A 107 11.91 -18.70 17.47
C HIS A 107 11.17 -19.72 18.33
N THR A 108 11.63 -19.88 19.58
CA THR A 108 10.80 -20.49 20.61
C THR A 108 9.67 -19.51 20.91
N PHE A 109 8.51 -19.71 20.27
CA PHE A 109 7.31 -18.93 20.50
C PHE A 109 6.83 -19.14 21.95
N ARG A 110 7.41 -18.40 22.89
CA ARG A 110 7.05 -18.46 24.31
C ARG A 110 5.86 -17.55 24.63
N THR A 111 5.45 -16.69 23.71
CA THR A 111 4.34 -15.77 23.88
C THR A 111 3.15 -16.20 23.04
N ALA A 112 1.97 -16.29 23.67
CA ALA A 112 0.70 -16.65 23.01
C ALA A 112 0.21 -15.61 21.97
N TYR A 113 0.94 -14.50 21.77
CA TYR A 113 0.59 -13.45 20.84
C TYR A 113 1.69 -13.26 19.79
N LEU A 114 1.28 -13.10 18.52
CA LEU A 114 2.18 -12.67 17.45
C LEU A 114 2.47 -11.16 17.60
N PRO A 115 3.74 -10.73 17.68
CA PRO A 115 4.08 -9.31 17.71
C PRO A 115 3.70 -8.63 16.38
N ILE A 116 3.25 -7.38 16.43
CA ILE A 116 2.95 -6.64 15.20
C ILE A 116 4.19 -5.83 14.81
N THR A 117 4.96 -6.36 13.89
CA THR A 117 6.25 -5.80 13.48
C THR A 117 6.06 -4.77 12.36
N SER A 118 7.03 -3.85 12.21
CA SER A 118 7.04 -2.86 11.13
C SER A 118 6.98 -3.52 9.75
N TYR A 119 7.68 -4.66 9.58
CA TYR A 119 7.61 -5.49 8.38
C TYR A 119 6.18 -5.94 8.05
N ARG A 120 5.45 -6.49 9.03
CA ARG A 120 4.07 -6.96 8.83
C ARG A 120 3.15 -5.80 8.44
N ILE A 121 3.32 -4.63 9.06
CA ILE A 121 2.58 -3.42 8.70
C ILE A 121 2.89 -3.00 7.26
N LEU A 122 4.16 -2.99 6.86
CA LEU A 122 4.59 -2.64 5.51
C LEU A 122 3.99 -3.59 4.47
N VAL A 123 4.03 -4.90 4.70
CA VAL A 123 3.46 -5.89 3.78
C VAL A 123 1.94 -5.72 3.70
N SER A 124 1.24 -5.62 4.83
CA SER A 124 -0.22 -5.45 4.85
C SER A 124 -0.66 -4.14 4.20
N SER A 125 0.00 -3.02 4.50
CA SER A 125 -0.30 -1.73 3.87
C SER A 125 -0.05 -1.74 2.36
N SER A 126 1.01 -2.41 1.90
CA SER A 126 1.30 -2.57 0.48
C SER A 126 0.23 -3.38 -0.24
N LEU A 127 -0.29 -4.44 0.39
CA LEU A 127 -1.41 -5.23 -0.15
C LEU A 127 -2.69 -4.40 -0.25
N VAL A 128 -2.99 -3.57 0.74
CA VAL A 128 -4.15 -2.66 0.68
C VAL A 128 -3.97 -1.63 -0.44
N ALA A 129 -2.82 -0.99 -0.52
CA ALA A 129 -2.53 0.00 -1.56
C ALA A 129 -2.62 -0.62 -2.97
N PHE A 130 -2.12 -1.84 -3.13
CA PHE A 130 -2.24 -2.60 -4.37
C PHE A 130 -3.70 -2.89 -4.72
N GLY A 131 -4.49 -3.42 -3.78
CA GLY A 131 -5.91 -3.72 -4.00
C GLY A 131 -6.71 -2.47 -4.40
N VAL A 132 -6.48 -1.34 -3.72
CA VAL A 132 -7.11 -0.06 -4.05
C VAL A 132 -6.70 0.41 -5.45
N THR A 133 -5.40 0.42 -5.75
CA THR A 133 -4.88 0.85 -7.07
C THR A 133 -5.46 0.01 -8.20
N LYS A 134 -5.49 -1.31 -8.02
CA LYS A 134 -6.08 -2.24 -8.98
C LYS A 134 -7.56 -1.98 -9.19
N ALA A 135 -8.32 -1.80 -8.10
CA ALA A 135 -9.73 -1.46 -8.18
C ALA A 135 -9.95 -0.15 -8.93
N THR A 136 -9.17 0.89 -8.64
CA THR A 136 -9.24 2.19 -9.33
C THR A 136 -8.99 2.04 -10.83
N PHE A 137 -7.95 1.33 -11.26
CA PHE A 137 -7.70 1.10 -12.69
C PHE A 137 -8.78 0.26 -13.36
N GLY A 138 -9.34 -0.73 -12.64
CA GLY A 138 -10.49 -1.50 -13.11
C GLY A 138 -11.71 -0.62 -13.36
N TYR A 139 -12.04 0.27 -12.41
CA TYR A 139 -13.17 1.21 -12.54
C TYR A 139 -12.98 2.23 -13.66
N LEU A 140 -11.75 2.69 -13.91
CA LEU A 140 -11.45 3.62 -14.98
C LEU A 140 -11.39 2.95 -16.37
N GLY A 141 -11.59 1.64 -16.47
CA GLY A 141 -11.47 0.90 -17.74
C GLY A 141 -10.04 0.78 -18.25
N ALA A 142 -9.03 1.08 -17.43
CA ALA A 142 -7.62 1.03 -17.78
C ALA A 142 -7.06 -0.39 -17.63
N SER A 143 -7.57 -1.34 -18.41
CA SER A 143 -7.25 -2.78 -18.32
C SER A 143 -5.75 -3.08 -18.42
N THR A 144 -5.03 -2.39 -19.30
CA THR A 144 -3.57 -2.54 -19.46
C THR A 144 -2.83 -2.06 -18.21
N ALA A 145 -3.20 -0.91 -17.64
CA ALA A 145 -2.57 -0.39 -16.42
C ALA A 145 -2.86 -1.30 -15.22
N ALA A 146 -4.08 -1.82 -15.11
CA ALA A 146 -4.45 -2.80 -14.08
C ALA A 146 -3.61 -4.08 -14.19
N THR A 147 -3.38 -4.58 -15.40
CA THR A 147 -2.56 -5.77 -15.66
C THR A 147 -1.09 -5.56 -15.28
N TRP A 148 -0.51 -4.43 -15.69
CA TRP A 148 0.88 -4.09 -15.30
C TRP A 148 1.03 -3.91 -13.81
N THR A 149 0.05 -3.27 -13.17
CA THR A 149 0.01 -3.12 -11.71
C THR A 149 -0.04 -4.51 -11.05
N ASP A 150 -0.90 -5.41 -11.53
CA ASP A 150 -1.00 -6.80 -11.04
C ASP A 150 0.34 -7.54 -11.15
N TRP A 151 1.04 -7.39 -12.28
CA TRP A 151 2.35 -8.02 -12.47
C TRP A 151 3.44 -7.41 -11.57
N VAL A 152 3.58 -6.08 -11.54
CA VAL A 152 4.62 -5.42 -10.73
C VAL A 152 4.43 -5.72 -9.25
N PHE A 153 3.23 -5.55 -8.72
CA PHE A 153 2.99 -5.83 -7.31
C PHE A 153 2.98 -7.32 -7.01
N GLY A 154 2.32 -8.13 -7.85
CA GLY A 154 2.17 -9.56 -7.65
C GLY A 154 3.46 -10.37 -7.84
N VAL A 155 4.42 -9.88 -8.64
CA VAL A 155 5.71 -10.54 -8.88
C VAL A 155 6.86 -9.82 -8.22
N VAL A 156 7.08 -8.55 -8.56
CA VAL A 156 8.29 -7.83 -8.12
C VAL A 156 8.20 -7.50 -6.64
N ALA A 157 7.11 -6.87 -6.21
CA ALA A 157 6.97 -6.45 -4.82
C ALA A 157 6.84 -7.64 -3.86
N THR A 158 6.05 -8.67 -4.19
CA THR A 158 5.95 -9.90 -3.40
C THR A 158 7.28 -10.63 -3.29
N SER A 159 8.08 -10.73 -4.36
CA SER A 159 9.40 -11.36 -4.32
C SER A 159 10.36 -10.59 -3.41
N ILE A 160 10.35 -9.25 -3.50
CA ILE A 160 11.15 -8.39 -2.62
C ILE A 160 10.72 -8.56 -1.15
N PHE A 161 9.41 -8.54 -0.87
CA PHE A 161 8.89 -8.76 0.48
C PHE A 161 9.22 -10.14 1.00
N TYR A 162 9.10 -11.17 0.16
CA TYR A 162 9.49 -12.52 0.54
C TYR A 162 10.96 -12.59 0.94
N LEU A 163 11.87 -12.04 0.13
CA LEU A 163 13.29 -11.97 0.44
C LEU A 163 13.57 -11.17 1.72
N LEU A 164 12.90 -10.04 1.92
CA LEU A 164 12.97 -9.26 3.17
C LEU A 164 12.47 -10.08 4.36
N GLY A 165 11.38 -10.83 4.21
CA GLY A 165 10.82 -11.69 5.25
C GLY A 165 11.79 -12.79 5.70
N LEU A 166 12.66 -13.28 4.81
CA LEU A 166 13.71 -14.23 5.21
C LEU A 166 14.68 -13.66 6.25
N TYR A 167 14.82 -12.33 6.34
CA TYR A 167 15.64 -11.68 7.36
C TYR A 167 14.96 -11.59 8.74
N GLU A 168 13.66 -11.93 8.87
CA GLU A 168 12.96 -11.95 10.15
C GLU A 168 13.60 -12.97 11.12
N ASN A 169 14.10 -14.09 10.60
CA ASN A 169 14.71 -15.18 11.37
C ASN A 169 16.22 -15.02 11.62
N ASN A 170 16.74 -13.81 11.52
CA ASN A 170 18.18 -13.58 11.65
C ASN A 170 18.69 -13.73 13.10
N SER A 171 19.74 -14.55 13.29
CA SER A 171 20.40 -14.76 14.58
C SER A 171 21.19 -13.53 15.08
N LEU A 172 21.72 -12.71 14.17
CA LEU A 172 22.44 -11.47 14.49
C LEU A 172 21.51 -10.29 14.79
N ASN A 173 20.18 -10.48 14.72
CA ASN A 173 19.19 -9.45 14.99
C ASN A 173 19.43 -8.17 14.15
N LEU A 174 19.76 -8.32 12.86
CA LEU A 174 19.90 -7.16 11.96
C LEU A 174 18.54 -6.46 11.81
N TRP A 175 18.52 -5.13 11.99
CA TRP A 175 17.29 -4.30 11.98
C TRP A 175 16.21 -4.74 12.98
N PRO A 176 16.51 -4.70 14.30
CA PRO A 176 15.54 -5.07 15.32
C PRO A 176 14.30 -4.15 15.31
N ALA A 177 14.47 -2.87 14.99
CA ALA A 177 13.36 -1.93 14.86
C ALA A 177 12.35 -2.32 13.76
N PHE A 178 12.79 -3.08 12.76
CA PHE A 178 11.93 -3.48 11.65
C PHE A 178 11.24 -4.83 11.90
N PHE A 179 11.97 -5.81 12.46
CA PHE A 179 11.50 -7.18 12.64
C PHE A 179 11.14 -7.59 14.07
N ALA A 180 11.71 -6.97 15.10
CA ALA A 180 11.53 -7.40 16.49
C ALA A 180 10.68 -6.44 17.33
N ASP A 181 10.74 -5.13 17.03
CA ASP A 181 10.08 -4.11 17.85
C ASP A 181 8.56 -4.09 17.61
N ASP A 182 7.79 -4.20 18.70
CA ASP A 182 6.33 -4.30 18.66
C ASP A 182 5.70 -2.93 18.42
N GLN A 183 5.13 -2.74 17.23
CA GLN A 183 4.59 -1.46 16.77
C GLN A 183 3.14 -1.22 17.21
N ARG A 184 2.60 -2.05 18.12
CA ARG A 184 1.20 -1.92 18.61
C ARG A 184 0.85 -0.52 19.11
N HIS A 185 1.77 0.16 19.78
CA HIS A 185 1.55 1.52 20.26
C HIS A 185 1.30 2.50 19.10
N TYR A 186 2.14 2.43 18.06
CA TYR A 186 2.00 3.26 16.86
C TYR A 186 0.75 2.90 16.07
N LEU A 187 0.43 1.61 15.93
CA LEU A 187 -0.78 1.16 15.25
C LEU A 187 -2.04 1.61 15.95
N ARG A 188 -2.09 1.56 17.28
CA ARG A 188 -3.26 2.06 18.02
C ARG A 188 -3.46 3.54 17.76
N SER A 189 -2.38 4.32 17.73
CA SER A 189 -2.45 5.74 17.38
C SER A 189 -2.89 5.94 15.92
N ALA A 190 -2.26 5.24 14.98
CA ALA A 190 -2.52 5.35 13.54
C ALA A 190 -3.91 4.82 13.16
N SER A 191 -4.43 3.79 13.81
CA SER A 191 -5.76 3.24 13.55
C SER A 191 -6.84 4.24 13.91
N HIS A 192 -6.67 4.99 15.01
CA HIS A 192 -7.55 6.10 15.34
C HIS A 192 -7.51 7.15 14.24
N VAL A 193 -6.31 7.62 13.85
CA VAL A 193 -6.18 8.62 12.77
C VAL A 193 -6.81 8.14 11.46
N THR A 194 -6.53 6.90 11.06
CA THR A 194 -7.03 6.30 9.82
C THR A 194 -8.54 6.15 9.85
N ALA A 195 -9.13 5.67 10.96
CA ALA A 195 -10.58 5.57 11.12
C ALA A 195 -11.24 6.95 11.02
N TYR A 196 -10.66 7.98 11.62
CA TYR A 196 -11.17 9.35 11.51
C TYR A 196 -11.04 9.89 10.09
N THR A 197 -9.89 9.72 9.43
CA THR A 197 -9.70 10.17 8.05
C THR A 197 -10.63 9.44 7.08
N ALA A 198 -10.82 8.13 7.25
CA ALA A 198 -11.76 7.33 6.46
C ALA A 198 -13.20 7.78 6.69
N GLY A 199 -13.59 8.02 7.95
CA GLY A 199 -14.91 8.57 8.27
C GLY A 199 -15.16 9.92 7.62
N ILE A 200 -14.21 10.86 7.73
CA ILE A 200 -14.30 12.18 7.09
C ILE A 200 -14.38 12.04 5.56
N SER A 201 -13.53 11.21 4.95
CA SER A 201 -13.51 10.99 3.50
C SER A 201 -14.83 10.40 3.01
N LEU A 202 -15.39 9.43 3.73
CA LEU A 202 -16.68 8.82 3.41
C LEU A 202 -17.82 9.84 3.53
N SER A 203 -17.86 10.62 4.60
CA SER A 203 -18.86 11.69 4.76
C SER A 203 -18.76 12.75 3.67
N VAL A 204 -17.56 13.19 3.31
CA VAL A 204 -17.36 14.17 2.23
C VAL A 204 -17.81 13.60 0.90
N THR A 205 -17.43 12.36 0.58
CA THR A 205 -17.82 11.68 -0.65
C THR A 205 -19.35 11.52 -0.73
N TRP A 206 -19.99 11.18 0.39
CA TRP A 206 -21.45 11.08 0.52
C TRP A 206 -22.15 12.41 0.22
N ILE A 207 -21.66 13.52 0.80
CA ILE A 207 -22.21 14.85 0.57
C ILE A 207 -22.06 15.26 -0.91
N LEU A 208 -20.89 15.03 -1.50
CA LEU A 208 -20.63 15.35 -2.92
C LEU A 208 -21.51 14.52 -3.86
N TYR A 209 -21.71 13.24 -3.55
CA TYR A 209 -22.61 12.36 -4.30
C TYR A 209 -24.05 12.91 -4.31
N TRP A 210 -24.61 13.20 -3.13
CA TRP A 210 -25.98 13.71 -3.02
C TRP A 210 -26.15 15.10 -3.64
N LYS A 211 -25.14 15.97 -3.54
CA LYS A 211 -25.14 17.25 -4.27
C LYS A 211 -25.29 17.02 -5.78
N GLY A 212 -24.56 16.06 -6.34
CA GLY A 212 -24.65 15.72 -7.76
C GLY A 212 -26.03 15.17 -8.16
N VAL A 213 -26.61 14.29 -7.33
CA VAL A 213 -27.97 13.79 -7.53
C VAL A 213 -28.98 14.93 -7.51
N LEU A 214 -28.95 15.79 -6.49
CA LEU A 214 -29.82 16.96 -6.37
C LEU A 214 -29.68 17.93 -7.55
N GLN A 215 -28.46 18.16 -8.03
CA GLN A 215 -28.23 19.01 -9.19
C GLN A 215 -28.84 18.42 -10.47
N ARG A 216 -28.71 17.10 -10.67
CA ARG A 216 -29.33 16.42 -11.82
C ARG A 216 -30.85 16.41 -11.75
N THR A 217 -31.42 16.15 -10.58
CA THR A 217 -32.88 16.17 -10.42
C THR A 217 -33.42 17.58 -10.60
N TRP A 218 -32.78 18.60 -10.02
CA TRP A 218 -33.16 20.00 -10.18
C TRP A 218 -33.12 20.47 -11.64
N LEU A 219 -32.05 20.14 -12.37
CA LEU A 219 -31.98 20.46 -13.80
C LEU A 219 -33.11 19.76 -14.56
N ASN A 220 -33.40 18.49 -14.28
CA ASN A 220 -34.48 17.77 -14.96
C ASN A 220 -35.86 18.35 -14.65
N THR A 221 -36.16 18.78 -13.42
CA THR A 221 -37.44 19.43 -13.08
C THR A 221 -37.55 20.85 -13.64
N ALA A 222 -36.46 21.62 -13.64
CA ALA A 222 -36.47 22.98 -14.21
C ALA A 222 -36.69 23.01 -15.72
N PHE A 223 -36.37 21.90 -16.42
CA PHE A 223 -36.51 21.76 -17.86
C PHE A 223 -37.78 21.04 -18.32
N ILE A 224 -38.74 20.71 -17.43
CA ILE A 224 -40.10 20.33 -17.84
C ILE A 224 -40.91 21.64 -17.84
N PRO A 225 -41.02 22.35 -18.98
CA PRO A 225 -41.83 23.56 -19.03
C PRO A 225 -43.28 23.09 -18.87
N LEU A 226 -44.11 23.83 -18.12
CA LEU A 226 -45.56 23.64 -17.94
C LEU A 226 -46.35 23.79 -19.27
N THR A 227 -45.92 23.11 -20.32
CA THR A 227 -46.54 23.04 -21.64
C THR A 227 -47.42 21.80 -21.80
N LEU A 228 -47.69 21.09 -20.70
CA LEU A 228 -48.79 20.12 -20.69
C LEU A 228 -50.11 20.91 -20.64
N LYS A 229 -50.65 21.20 -21.82
CA LYS A 229 -52.01 21.70 -22.00
C LYS A 229 -52.93 20.74 -21.24
N PRO A 230 -53.74 21.20 -20.27
CA PRO A 230 -54.52 20.32 -19.42
C PRO A 230 -55.58 19.59 -20.28
N ASP A 231 -55.36 18.31 -20.56
CA ASP A 231 -56.41 17.46 -21.08
C ASP A 231 -57.44 17.23 -19.96
N ALA A 232 -58.69 17.58 -20.25
CA ALA A 232 -59.78 17.70 -19.28
C ALA A 232 -60.29 16.37 -18.69
N HIS A 233 -59.54 15.27 -18.86
CA HIS A 233 -59.95 13.92 -18.46
C HIS A 233 -59.00 13.19 -17.53
N HIS A 234 -57.89 13.80 -17.09
CA HIS A 234 -57.05 13.18 -16.07
C HIS A 234 -57.73 13.23 -14.69
N THR A 235 -57.99 12.05 -14.14
CA THR A 235 -58.64 11.89 -12.84
C THR A 235 -57.75 12.48 -11.74
N PHE A 236 -58.36 13.15 -10.76
CA PHE A 236 -57.69 13.78 -9.62
C PHE A 236 -56.64 12.86 -8.95
N PHE A 237 -56.89 11.55 -8.93
CA PHE A 237 -55.98 10.54 -8.38
C PHE A 237 -54.65 10.42 -9.12
N GLU A 238 -54.60 10.54 -10.46
CA GLU A 238 -53.34 10.51 -11.20
C GLU A 238 -52.46 11.72 -10.88
N LYS A 239 -53.08 12.89 -10.66
CA LYS A 239 -52.37 14.10 -10.26
C LYS A 239 -51.80 13.98 -8.85
N VAL A 240 -52.58 13.44 -7.91
CA VAL A 240 -52.11 13.19 -6.53
C VAL A 240 -51.01 12.12 -6.52
N PHE A 241 -51.14 11.05 -7.31
CA PHE A 241 -50.13 10.00 -7.42
C PHE A 241 -48.83 10.52 -8.04
N SER A 242 -48.89 11.32 -9.10
CA SER A 242 -47.72 11.95 -9.71
C SER A 242 -46.98 12.85 -8.71
N ILE A 243 -47.71 13.68 -7.95
CA ILE A 243 -47.12 14.53 -6.92
C ILE A 243 -46.49 13.68 -5.81
N ALA A 244 -47.15 12.60 -5.37
CA ALA A 244 -46.64 11.72 -4.34
C ALA A 244 -45.36 10.98 -4.78
N VAL A 245 -45.32 10.51 -6.03
CA VAL A 245 -44.14 9.85 -6.63
C VAL A 245 -42.97 10.83 -6.82
N GLU A 246 -43.23 12.13 -7.00
CA GLU A 246 -42.20 13.18 -7.02
C GLU A 246 -41.74 13.59 -5.61
N LEU A 247 -42.63 13.58 -4.61
CA LEU A 247 -42.30 13.95 -3.23
C LEU A 247 -41.50 12.87 -2.48
N PHE A 248 -41.84 11.60 -2.71
CA PHE A 248 -41.22 10.45 -2.06
C PHE A 248 -39.68 10.38 -2.20
N PRO A 249 -39.08 10.53 -3.41
CA PRO A 249 -37.63 10.55 -3.54
C PRO A 249 -37.01 11.75 -2.84
N LEU A 250 -37.72 12.88 -2.74
CA LEU A 250 -37.23 14.08 -2.07
C LEU A 250 -37.12 13.88 -0.54
N GLU A 251 -38.10 13.20 0.07
CA GLU A 251 -38.02 12.80 1.49
C GLU A 251 -36.90 11.77 1.73
N LEU A 252 -36.73 10.81 0.82
CA LEU A 252 -35.69 9.78 0.93
C LEU A 252 -34.28 10.39 0.78
N ILE A 253 -34.13 11.41 -0.07
CA ILE A 253 -32.92 12.23 -0.18
C ILE A 253 -32.68 13.00 1.13
N ALA A 254 -33.70 13.66 1.69
CA ALA A 254 -33.56 14.44 2.92
C ALA A 254 -33.16 13.56 4.12
N LEU A 255 -33.77 12.37 4.26
CA LEU A 255 -33.39 11.39 5.28
C LEU A 255 -31.95 10.91 5.11
N SER A 256 -31.51 10.67 3.87
CA SER A 256 -30.15 10.23 3.56
C SER A 256 -29.10 11.30 3.89
N ILE A 257 -29.42 12.58 3.69
CA ILE A 257 -28.57 13.70 4.11
C ILE A 257 -28.52 13.79 5.63
N ALA A 258 -29.67 13.68 6.31
CA ALA A 258 -29.75 13.71 7.77
C ALA A 258 -28.92 12.59 8.43
N LEU A 259 -29.00 11.36 7.91
CA LEU A 259 -28.17 10.23 8.33
C LEU A 259 -26.67 10.51 8.15
N GLY A 260 -26.28 11.14 7.04
CA GLY A 260 -24.89 11.56 6.81
C GLY A 260 -24.39 12.58 7.83
N ILE A 261 -25.21 13.58 8.18
CA ILE A 261 -24.90 14.60 9.19
C ILE A 261 -24.77 13.97 10.58
N VAL A 262 -25.69 13.08 10.96
CA VAL A 262 -25.66 12.36 12.24
C VAL A 262 -24.39 11.50 12.34
N GLY A 263 -24.04 10.79 11.26
CA GLY A 263 -22.80 10.02 11.19
C GLY A 263 -21.56 10.88 11.39
N LEU A 264 -21.49 12.05 10.73
CA LEU A 264 -20.38 12.99 10.87
C LEU A 264 -20.30 13.58 12.30
N ALA A 265 -21.45 13.95 12.88
CA ALA A 265 -21.52 14.42 14.26
C ALA A 265 -21.05 13.35 15.25
N PHE A 266 -21.40 12.09 15.04
CA PHE A 266 -20.94 10.96 15.86
C PHE A 266 -19.42 10.79 15.77
N VAL A 267 -18.83 10.83 14.57
CA VAL A 267 -17.37 10.76 14.38
C VAL A 267 -16.67 11.91 15.10
N LEU A 268 -17.19 13.14 14.99
CA LEU A 268 -16.64 14.31 15.68
C LEU A 268 -16.81 14.24 17.21
N TYR A 269 -17.93 13.69 17.68
CA TYR A 269 -18.18 13.49 19.11
C TYR A 269 -17.19 12.49 19.73
N PHE A 270 -16.97 11.36 19.08
CA PHE A 270 -15.96 10.39 19.50
C PHE A 270 -14.54 10.98 19.46
N PHE A 271 -14.26 11.86 18.51
CA PHE A 271 -13.00 12.61 18.45
C PHE A 271 -12.84 13.56 19.64
N ALA A 272 -13.91 14.28 20.03
CA ALA A 272 -13.90 15.18 21.18
C ALA A 272 -13.71 14.44 22.51
N ILE A 273 -14.35 13.28 22.67
CA ILE A 273 -14.27 12.47 23.90
C ILE A 273 -12.92 11.78 24.07
N SER A 274 -12.28 11.36 22.98
CA SER A 274 -11.04 10.58 23.06
C SER A 274 -9.83 11.33 23.63
N GLY A 275 -9.96 12.58 24.10
CA GLY A 275 -8.90 13.36 24.76
C GLY A 275 -7.69 13.71 23.87
N SER A 276 -7.67 13.21 22.63
CA SER A 276 -6.56 13.28 21.66
C SER A 276 -6.38 14.68 21.04
N LEU A 277 -7.32 15.60 21.27
CA LEU A 277 -7.27 16.99 20.81
C LEU A 277 -5.97 17.71 21.20
N ARG A 278 -5.35 17.38 22.35
CA ARG A 278 -4.07 17.99 22.77
C ARG A 278 -2.86 17.47 21.97
N VAL A 279 -2.88 16.21 21.53
CA VAL A 279 -1.76 15.58 20.82
C VAL A 279 -1.80 15.91 19.32
N MET A 280 -3.00 16.01 18.73
CA MET A 280 -3.17 16.27 17.29
C MET A 280 -3.17 17.76 16.87
N ALA A 281 -3.31 18.70 17.82
CA ALA A 281 -3.34 20.13 17.50
C ALA A 281 -2.02 20.68 16.91
N ARG A 282 -0.90 19.94 17.03
CA ARG A 282 0.41 20.32 16.47
C ARG A 282 0.51 20.01 14.96
N PRO A 283 0.28 18.77 14.47
CA PRO A 283 0.34 18.49 13.04
C PRO A 283 -0.77 19.19 12.24
N PHE A 284 -1.98 19.32 12.80
CA PHE A 284 -3.08 19.98 12.09
C PHE A 284 -2.82 21.46 11.82
N ARG A 285 -2.14 22.16 12.75
CA ARG A 285 -1.68 23.54 12.53
C ARG A 285 -0.65 23.64 11.40
N ALA A 286 0.27 22.69 11.31
CA ALA A 286 1.29 22.67 10.26
C ALA A 286 0.70 22.40 8.87
N VAL A 287 -0.24 21.46 8.76
CA VAL A 287 -0.95 21.16 7.50
C VAL A 287 -1.87 22.32 7.09
N ARG A 288 -2.61 22.89 8.04
CA ARG A 288 -3.46 24.08 7.80
C ARG A 288 -2.64 25.26 7.30
N ALA A 289 -1.48 25.53 7.89
CA ALA A 289 -0.60 26.61 7.42
C ALA A 289 -0.12 26.40 5.98
N ARG A 290 0.18 25.16 5.57
CA ARG A 290 0.59 24.85 4.19
C ARG A 290 -0.55 24.94 3.19
N ILE A 291 -1.72 24.40 3.51
CA ILE A 291 -2.86 24.39 2.59
C ILE A 291 -3.43 25.80 2.44
N PHE A 292 -3.66 26.52 3.55
CA PHE A 292 -4.18 27.89 3.50
C PHE A 292 -3.13 28.89 2.98
N GLY A 293 -1.84 28.65 3.18
CA GLY A 293 -0.78 29.50 2.61
C GLY A 293 -0.64 29.36 1.09
N GLY A 294 -0.86 28.15 0.54
CA GLY A 294 -0.68 27.90 -0.90
C GLY A 294 -1.95 28.04 -1.74
N VAL A 295 -3.12 27.67 -1.20
CA VAL A 295 -4.37 27.58 -1.99
C VAL A 295 -5.19 28.86 -1.93
N LEU A 296 -5.15 29.60 -0.83
CA LEU A 296 -5.95 30.81 -0.66
C LEU A 296 -5.61 31.95 -1.65
N PRO A 297 -4.33 32.17 -2.05
CA PRO A 297 -4.00 33.14 -3.09
C PRO A 297 -4.56 32.79 -4.47
N LEU A 298 -4.85 31.50 -4.72
CA LEU A 298 -5.36 31.01 -6.00
C LEU A 298 -6.86 31.28 -6.20
N PHE A 299 -7.59 31.62 -5.12
CA PHE A 299 -9.01 31.98 -5.14
C PHE A 299 -9.28 33.46 -4.83
N SER A 300 -8.27 34.23 -4.41
CA SER A 300 -8.36 35.69 -4.31
C SER A 300 -8.16 36.25 -5.72
N GLY A 301 -9.27 36.47 -6.43
CA GLY A 301 -9.33 36.88 -7.84
C GLY A 301 -8.82 38.29 -8.15
N ASP A 302 -7.64 38.65 -7.65
CA ASP A 302 -6.94 39.91 -7.92
C ASP A 302 -5.65 39.69 -8.72
N ALA A 303 -5.65 38.76 -9.67
CA ALA A 303 -4.59 38.67 -10.66
C ALA A 303 -4.99 39.48 -11.90
N ALA A 304 -4.70 40.79 -11.82
CA ALA A 304 -4.53 41.63 -12.98
C ALA A 304 -3.55 40.98 -13.96
N ALA A 305 -3.86 41.13 -15.24
CA ALA A 305 -3.11 40.60 -16.36
C ALA A 305 -1.65 41.11 -16.35
N ASP A 306 -0.73 40.28 -15.89
CA ASP A 306 0.66 40.36 -16.31
C ASP A 306 1.21 38.95 -16.52
N GLY A 307 1.31 38.59 -17.79
CA GLY A 307 1.74 37.27 -18.22
C GLY A 307 3.24 37.09 -18.05
N SER A 308 3.66 36.47 -16.95
CA SER A 308 4.93 35.75 -16.89
C SER A 308 4.84 34.55 -15.93
N ILE A 309 4.42 33.41 -16.49
CA ILE A 309 4.41 32.14 -15.76
C ILE A 309 5.86 31.64 -15.64
N SER A 310 6.53 32.01 -14.54
CA SER A 310 7.80 31.43 -14.12
C SER A 310 7.54 30.11 -13.38
N PHE A 311 7.35 29.05 -14.14
CA PHE A 311 7.15 27.70 -13.63
C PHE A 311 8.50 27.06 -13.24
N LEU A 312 9.05 27.44 -12.07
CA LEU A 312 9.91 26.61 -11.18
C LEU A 312 10.48 27.47 -10.04
N GLY A 313 9.62 27.94 -9.13
CA GLY A 313 10.05 28.54 -7.86
C GLY A 313 10.42 27.47 -6.85
N ILE A 314 11.59 26.84 -6.99
CA ILE A 314 12.17 26.02 -5.92
C ILE A 314 12.43 26.95 -4.72
N PRO A 315 11.85 26.71 -3.54
CA PRO A 315 12.09 27.55 -2.38
C PRO A 315 13.56 27.49 -1.99
N ASN A 316 14.25 28.63 -2.13
CA ASN A 316 15.69 28.82 -1.93
C ASN A 316 16.12 28.77 -0.44
N ARG A 317 15.44 27.97 0.39
CA ARG A 317 15.62 27.95 1.85
C ARG A 317 16.66 26.96 2.37
N TYR A 318 17.46 26.35 1.49
CA TYR A 318 18.48 25.36 1.87
C TYR A 318 19.91 25.66 1.39
N ILE A 319 20.18 26.81 0.77
CA ILE A 319 21.52 27.11 0.21
C ILE A 319 22.44 27.89 1.17
N GLU A 320 21.98 28.31 2.35
CA GLU A 320 22.79 29.18 3.23
C GLU A 320 23.32 28.50 4.51
N ARG A 321 23.69 27.22 4.46
CA ARG A 321 24.40 26.56 5.58
C ARG A 321 25.50 25.56 5.20
N SER A 322 26.28 25.85 4.17
CA SER A 322 27.58 25.18 3.96
C SER A 322 28.65 26.16 3.49
N LYS A 323 29.03 27.10 4.36
CA LYS A 323 30.34 27.75 4.32
C LYS A 323 31.04 27.53 5.65
N SER A 324 31.54 26.32 5.87
CA SER A 324 32.70 26.10 6.74
C SER A 324 33.75 25.29 5.96
N PRO A 325 34.89 25.89 5.60
CA PRO A 325 35.96 25.21 4.88
C PRO A 325 36.87 24.50 5.88
N GLN A 326 36.44 23.37 6.45
CA GLN A 326 37.31 22.55 7.31
C GLN A 326 37.19 21.02 7.10
N SER A 327 36.25 20.51 6.31
CA SER A 327 36.03 19.06 6.20
C SER A 327 36.60 18.40 4.93
N PHE A 328 37.23 19.15 4.02
CA PHE A 328 37.70 18.62 2.73
C PHE A 328 39.15 18.08 2.74
N LEU A 329 39.86 18.14 3.87
CA LEU A 329 41.25 17.70 3.99
C LEU A 329 41.45 16.25 4.47
N TYR A 330 40.38 15.53 4.84
CA TYR A 330 40.50 14.14 5.30
C TYR A 330 40.28 13.07 4.22
N LEU A 331 39.85 13.45 3.01
CA LEU A 331 39.52 12.50 1.94
C LEU A 331 40.61 12.36 0.86
N VAL A 332 41.73 13.10 0.98
CA VAL A 332 42.88 13.00 0.05
C VAL A 332 44.07 12.24 0.68
N SER A 333 44.05 11.93 1.98
CA SER A 333 45.17 11.25 2.66
C SER A 333 45.12 9.70 2.63
N ILE A 334 44.14 9.08 1.95
CA ILE A 334 43.99 7.60 1.93
C ILE A 334 44.58 6.96 0.65
N ASN A 335 45.02 7.75 -0.33
CA ASN A 335 45.50 7.22 -1.61
C ASN A 335 47.03 7.10 -1.78
N HIS A 336 47.81 7.15 -0.69
CA HIS A 336 49.28 7.11 -0.79
C HIS A 336 50.00 6.02 0.03
N SER A 337 49.29 4.97 0.48
CA SER A 337 49.89 3.86 1.24
C SER A 337 49.62 2.47 0.67
N ILE A 338 49.65 2.35 -0.67
CA ILE A 338 49.77 1.05 -1.37
C ILE A 338 50.78 1.23 -2.50
N LEU A 339 52.05 1.33 -2.13
CA LEU A 339 53.23 1.04 -2.96
C LEU A 339 54.47 1.23 -2.09
N LEU A 340 54.73 0.22 -1.25
CA LEU A 340 56.05 -0.25 -0.81
C LEU A 340 55.88 -1.60 -0.13
#